data_AF-A0A6L9QZ40-F1
#
_entry.id   AF-A0A6L9QZ40-F1
#
_cell.length_a   1.000
_cell.length_b   1.000
_cell.length_c   1.000
_cell.angle_alpha   90.00
_cell.angle_beta   90.00
_cell.angle_gamma   90.00
#
_symmetry.space_group_name_H-M   'P 1'
#
loop_
_entity.id
_entity.type
_entity.pdbx_description
1 polymer ?
#
loop_
_entity_poly.entity_id
_entity_poly.type
_entity_poly.pdbx_seq_one_letter_code
_entity_poly.pdbx_strand_id
1 'polypeptide(L)'
;MTTVVLVVMCVVVGALELYAGKQSRDQANAFTRRIDELNDQVTKQNNVLVTVGEQLTAELSRVKQDVLPALDNRLRQNTGQVEELAGLVHQADDYLRTQAGRLRDLEQQRITLAALRRKLGEVETSVRAVTRSHGESAAGKVDAALDRLTELERGGAEILELQRTLTRTLEDVEDVVAELLQFTEGELDDTVTAALTGRPRAHGDAVTATGRLWTRDDQLDDILGEMYERCVRASRLNIRFRTAEGSDGPAPGSPERRRYFLGGHASEDLAGLFSALLISTGADLPHNGSHESKRGLARVEPGVPSGVEPARPPEDEAALKSLLRTLSECSGAVAQIGPLMAVRTRDELLCAVLTAAQSLELESDEVFWDPAAATVRLRRLPSHQLWDLTAWASA
;
A
#
# COMPACT_ATOMS: atom_id res chain seq x y z
N MET A 1 -84.36 -43.19 55.20
CA MET A 1 -83.60 -42.09 54.57
C MET A 1 -82.12 -42.07 54.98
N THR A 2 -81.76 -42.38 56.23
CA THR A 2 -80.37 -42.36 56.72
C THR A 2 -79.45 -43.43 56.10
N THR A 3 -79.95 -44.62 55.79
CA THR A 3 -79.16 -45.71 55.19
C THR A 3 -78.73 -45.43 53.75
N VAL A 4 -79.60 -44.78 52.96
CA VAL A 4 -79.30 -44.40 51.57
C VAL A 4 -78.20 -43.34 51.51
N VAL A 5 -78.22 -42.38 52.44
CA VAL A 5 -77.18 -41.33 52.54
C VAL A 5 -75.81 -41.95 52.86
N LEU A 6 -75.75 -42.95 53.76
CA LEU A 6 -74.52 -43.62 54.14
C LEU A 6 -73.89 -44.41 52.99
N VAL A 7 -74.72 -45.11 52.19
CA VAL A 7 -74.26 -45.85 51.01
C VAL A 7 -73.71 -44.90 49.95
N VAL A 8 -74.42 -43.80 49.67
CA VAL A 8 -73.95 -42.78 48.71
C VAL A 8 -72.62 -42.16 49.17
N MET A 9 -72.47 -41.86 50.46
CA MET A 9 -71.23 -41.33 51.01
C MET A 9 -70.06 -42.33 50.86
N CYS A 10 -70.30 -43.62 51.09
CA CYS A 10 -69.28 -44.65 50.88
C CYS A 10 -68.84 -44.77 49.41
N VAL A 11 -69.77 -44.68 48.45
CA VAL A 11 -69.43 -44.71 47.02
C VAL A 11 -68.64 -43.47 46.61
N VAL A 12 -69.00 -42.30 47.14
CA VAL A 12 -68.29 -41.04 46.84
C VAL A 12 -66.87 -41.06 47.42
N VAL A 13 -66.69 -41.54 48.66
CA VAL A 13 -65.37 -41.70 49.27
C VAL A 13 -64.54 -42.73 48.50
N GLY A 14 -65.14 -43.86 48.13
CA GLY A 14 -64.46 -44.88 47.31
C GLY A 14 -64.01 -44.35 45.94
N ALA A 15 -64.83 -43.54 45.28
CA ALA A 15 -64.48 -42.89 44.02
C ALA A 15 -63.37 -41.84 44.19
N LEU A 16 -63.38 -41.07 45.29
CA LEU A 16 -62.34 -40.09 45.60
C LEU A 16 -60.99 -40.74 45.91
N GLU A 17 -60.96 -41.83 46.66
CA GLU A 17 -59.71 -42.56 46.93
C GLU A 17 -59.15 -43.21 45.66
N LEU A 18 -60.02 -43.75 44.80
CA LEU A 18 -59.58 -44.32 43.52
C LEU A 18 -59.01 -43.24 42.59
N TYR A 19 -59.61 -42.05 42.60
CA TYR A 19 -59.12 -40.90 41.83
C TYR A 19 -57.78 -40.38 42.36
N ALA A 20 -57.64 -40.24 43.68
CA ALA A 20 -56.38 -39.83 44.31
C ALA A 20 -55.25 -40.85 44.07
N GLY A 21 -55.56 -42.15 44.15
CA GLY A 21 -54.61 -43.23 43.85
C GLY A 21 -54.16 -43.23 42.38
N LYS A 22 -55.06 -42.90 41.45
CA LYS A 22 -54.73 -42.77 40.03
C LYS A 22 -53.86 -41.53 39.76
N GLN A 23 -54.20 -40.39 40.36
CA GLN A 23 -53.42 -39.15 40.23
C GLN A 23 -52.00 -39.29 40.79
N SER A 24 -51.81 -40.00 41.92
CA SER A 24 -50.49 -40.27 42.49
C SER A 24 -49.62 -41.15 41.57
N ARG A 25 -50.22 -42.18 40.96
CA ARG A 25 -49.52 -43.03 39.96
C ARG A 25 -49.12 -42.24 38.71
N ASP A 26 -50.00 -41.38 38.22
CA ASP A 26 -49.69 -40.55 37.05
C ASP A 26 -48.58 -39.53 37.35
N GLN A 27 -48.53 -38.97 38.57
CA GLN A 27 -47.42 -38.12 39.01
C GLN A 27 -46.10 -38.89 39.13
N ALA A 28 -46.08 -40.09 39.71
CA ALA A 28 -44.88 -40.92 39.81
C ALA A 28 -44.33 -41.31 38.43
N ASN A 29 -45.22 -41.59 37.47
CA ASN A 29 -44.83 -41.89 36.08
C ASN A 29 -44.30 -40.65 35.34
N ALA A 30 -44.81 -39.45 35.65
CA ALA A 30 -44.29 -38.21 35.10
C ALA A 30 -42.91 -37.86 35.69
N PHE A 31 -42.67 -38.12 36.97
CA PHE A 31 -41.36 -37.90 37.60
C PHE A 31 -40.29 -38.86 37.08
N THR A 32 -40.61 -40.15 36.93
CA THR A 32 -39.67 -41.13 36.35
C THR A 32 -39.28 -40.77 34.93
N ARG A 33 -40.24 -40.39 34.08
CA ARG A 33 -39.94 -39.89 32.72
C ARG A 33 -39.03 -38.66 32.71
N ARG A 34 -39.26 -37.70 33.62
CA ARG A 34 -38.39 -36.51 33.72
C ARG A 34 -36.99 -36.85 34.20
N ILE A 35 -36.84 -37.82 35.08
CA ILE A 35 -35.53 -38.29 35.56
C ILE A 35 -34.78 -39.00 34.43
N ASP A 36 -35.46 -39.86 33.67
CA ASP A 36 -34.86 -40.53 32.51
C ASP A 36 -34.46 -39.52 31.42
N GLU A 37 -35.30 -38.52 31.15
CA GLU A 37 -35.01 -37.46 30.20
C GLU A 37 -33.85 -36.57 30.65
N LEU A 38 -33.72 -36.28 31.95
CA LEU A 38 -32.55 -35.57 32.50
C LEU A 38 -31.28 -36.41 32.39
N ASN A 39 -31.35 -37.72 32.65
CA ASN A 39 -30.21 -38.62 32.56
C ASN A 39 -29.72 -38.77 31.10
N ASP A 40 -30.65 -38.82 30.14
CA ASP A 40 -30.34 -38.79 28.71
C ASP A 40 -29.70 -37.47 28.27
N GLN A 41 -30.11 -36.34 28.86
CA GLN A 41 -29.47 -35.04 28.59
C GLN A 41 -28.06 -34.96 29.19
N VAL A 42 -27.86 -35.44 30.42
CA VAL A 42 -26.56 -35.46 31.10
C VAL A 42 -25.58 -36.39 30.39
N THR A 43 -26.03 -37.56 29.93
CA THR A 43 -25.17 -38.48 29.16
C THR A 43 -24.80 -37.92 27.80
N LYS A 44 -25.72 -37.24 27.09
CA LYS A 44 -25.41 -36.52 25.85
C LYS A 44 -24.42 -35.39 26.09
N GLN A 45 -24.59 -34.59 27.13
CA GLN A 45 -23.67 -33.50 27.47
C GLN A 45 -22.29 -34.02 27.90
N ASN A 46 -22.22 -35.10 28.67
CA ASN A 46 -20.95 -35.73 29.03
C ASN A 46 -20.22 -36.28 27.80
N ASN A 47 -20.94 -36.89 26.84
CA ASN A 47 -20.33 -37.37 25.61
C ASN A 47 -19.77 -36.19 24.77
N VAL A 48 -20.53 -35.09 24.66
CA VAL A 48 -20.04 -33.87 23.98
C VAL A 48 -18.82 -33.30 24.69
N LEU A 49 -18.81 -33.21 26.02
CA LEU A 49 -17.66 -32.72 26.80
C LEU A 49 -16.42 -33.60 26.64
N VAL A 50 -16.57 -34.93 26.55
CA VAL A 50 -15.46 -35.83 26.27
C VAL A 50 -14.90 -35.61 24.87
N THR A 51 -15.77 -35.47 23.85
CA THR A 51 -15.30 -35.19 22.48
C THR A 51 -14.62 -33.82 22.35
N VAL A 52 -15.13 -32.80 23.04
CA VAL A 52 -14.50 -31.48 23.08
C VAL A 52 -13.19 -31.54 23.86
N GLY A 53 -13.10 -32.32 24.94
CA GLY A 53 -11.86 -32.55 25.68
C GLY A 53 -10.78 -33.25 24.86
N GLU A 54 -11.16 -34.25 24.06
CA GLU A 54 -10.26 -34.92 23.12
C GLU A 54 -9.82 -33.97 22.00
N GLN A 55 -10.72 -33.17 21.45
CA GLN A 55 -10.41 -32.17 20.43
C GLN A 55 -9.49 -31.07 20.98
N LEU A 56 -9.72 -30.57 22.20
CA LEU A 56 -8.85 -29.60 22.83
C LEU A 56 -7.46 -30.18 23.11
N THR A 57 -7.39 -31.44 23.53
CA THR A 57 -6.11 -32.13 23.79
C THR A 57 -5.33 -32.35 22.48
N ALA A 58 -6.02 -32.69 21.39
CA ALA A 58 -5.43 -32.79 20.06
C ALA A 58 -4.89 -31.44 19.57
N GLU A 59 -5.67 -30.37 19.69
CA GLU A 59 -5.25 -29.01 19.32
C GLU A 59 -4.07 -28.53 20.19
N LEU A 60 -4.07 -28.79 21.49
CA LEU A 60 -2.99 -28.40 22.39
C LEU A 60 -1.70 -29.20 22.10
N SER A 61 -1.83 -30.48 21.73
CA SER A 61 -0.70 -31.28 21.27
C SER A 61 -0.12 -30.75 19.95
N ARG A 62 -0.97 -30.32 19.00
CA ARG A 62 -0.57 -29.73 17.73
C ARG A 62 0.12 -28.38 17.90
N VAL A 63 -0.42 -27.51 18.75
CA VAL A 63 0.21 -26.22 19.09
C VAL A 63 1.57 -26.44 19.73
N LYS A 64 1.69 -27.40 20.65
CA LYS A 64 2.96 -27.71 21.31
C LYS A 64 3.99 -28.32 20.35
N GLN A 65 3.56 -29.18 19.44
CA GLN A 65 4.44 -29.97 18.59
C GLN A 65 4.84 -29.25 17.29
N ASP A 66 3.97 -28.40 16.75
CA ASP A 66 4.21 -27.74 15.46
C ASP A 66 4.44 -26.24 15.61
N VAL A 67 3.61 -25.54 16.39
CA VAL A 67 3.60 -24.06 16.40
C VAL A 67 4.73 -23.49 17.24
N LEU A 68 4.98 -24.02 18.43
CA LEU A 68 6.09 -23.58 19.28
C LEU A 68 7.48 -23.73 18.61
N PRO A 69 7.84 -24.89 18.02
CA PRO A 69 9.13 -25.00 17.35
C PRO A 69 9.21 -24.18 16.05
N ALA A 70 8.09 -24.01 15.34
CA ALA A 70 8.06 -23.11 14.17
C ALA A 70 8.29 -21.65 14.58
N LEU A 71 7.72 -21.19 15.70
CA LEU A 71 7.98 -19.85 16.25
C LEU A 71 9.42 -19.70 16.74
N ASP A 72 10.00 -20.69 17.42
CA ASP A 72 11.40 -20.64 17.86
C ASP A 72 12.36 -20.55 16.68
N ASN A 73 12.11 -21.33 15.62
CA ASN A 73 12.90 -21.26 14.39
C ASN A 73 12.77 -19.89 13.69
N ARG A 74 11.57 -19.33 13.59
CA ARG A 74 11.36 -17.98 13.03
C ARG A 74 12.03 -16.91 13.88
N LEU A 75 11.99 -17.05 15.21
CA LEU A 75 12.61 -16.09 16.12
C LEU A 75 14.14 -16.12 15.98
N ARG A 76 14.74 -17.31 15.92
CA ARG A 76 16.18 -17.46 15.63
C ARG A 76 16.57 -16.89 14.26
N GLN A 77 15.75 -17.13 13.24
CA GLN A 77 15.99 -16.60 11.89
C GLN A 77 15.91 -15.07 11.88
N ASN A 78 14.91 -14.49 12.54
CA ASN A 78 14.79 -13.04 12.68
C ASN A 78 15.95 -12.45 13.48
N THR A 79 16.40 -13.10 14.56
CA THR A 79 17.59 -12.65 15.30
C THR A 79 18.83 -12.66 14.41
N GLY A 80 19.03 -13.69 13.59
CA GLY A 80 20.15 -13.72 12.63
C GLY A 80 20.08 -12.61 11.59
N GLN A 81 18.90 -12.30 11.05
CA GLN A 81 18.71 -11.18 10.13
C GLN A 81 18.97 -9.82 10.78
N VAL A 82 18.58 -9.65 12.05
CA VAL A 82 18.85 -8.43 12.81
C VAL A 82 20.35 -8.25 13.05
N GLU A 83 21.08 -9.33 13.35
CA GLU A 83 22.54 -9.29 13.49
C GLU A 83 23.23 -8.94 12.16
N GLU A 84 22.75 -9.48 11.03
CA GLU A 84 23.26 -9.15 9.70
C GLU A 84 23.00 -7.68 9.34
N LEU A 85 21.79 -7.18 9.59
CA LEU A 85 21.44 -5.77 9.41
C LEU A 85 22.29 -4.86 10.31
N ALA A 86 22.53 -5.25 11.56
CA ALA A 86 23.40 -4.50 12.46
C ALA A 86 24.84 -4.43 11.91
N GLY A 87 25.34 -5.52 11.33
CA GLY A 87 26.64 -5.55 10.64
C GLY A 87 26.70 -4.60 9.44
N LEU A 88 25.67 -4.59 8.59
CA LEU A 88 25.58 -3.69 7.45
C LEU A 88 25.50 -2.22 7.87
N VAL A 89 24.74 -1.91 8.93
CA VAL A 89 24.64 -0.55 9.49
C VAL A 89 25.99 -0.09 10.04
N HIS A 90 26.72 -0.96 10.75
CA HIS A 90 28.07 -0.62 11.23
C HIS A 90 29.02 -0.33 10.08
N GLN A 91 28.97 -1.14 9.03
CA GLN A 91 29.78 -0.93 7.84
C GLN A 91 29.42 0.39 7.13
N ALA A 92 28.13 0.72 7.05
CA ALA A 92 27.67 2.00 6.50
C ALA A 92 28.16 3.19 7.35
N ASP A 93 28.11 3.11 8.68
CA ASP A 93 28.62 4.17 9.57
C ASP A 93 30.13 4.38 9.39
N ASP A 94 30.90 3.31 9.25
CA ASP A 94 32.33 3.39 8.95
C ASP A 94 32.59 4.08 7.59
N TYR A 95 31.81 3.76 6.56
CA TYR A 95 31.89 4.46 5.28
C TYR A 95 31.55 5.96 5.42
N LEU A 96 30.49 6.31 6.14
CA LEU A 96 30.11 7.70 6.37
C LEU A 96 31.19 8.47 7.12
N ARG A 97 31.82 7.87 8.14
CA ARG A 97 32.95 8.48 8.86
C ARG A 97 34.14 8.73 7.94
N THR A 98 34.47 7.79 7.06
CA THR A 98 35.56 7.99 6.08
C THR A 98 35.24 9.09 5.06
N GLN A 99 33.99 9.16 4.58
CA GLN A 99 33.56 10.20 3.65
C GLN A 99 33.54 11.58 4.32
N ALA A 100 33.06 11.68 5.56
CA ALA A 100 33.10 12.92 6.34
C ALA A 100 34.55 13.40 6.57
N GLY A 101 35.49 12.48 6.81
CA GLY A 101 36.92 12.80 6.88
C GLY A 101 37.43 13.41 5.57
N ARG A 102 37.15 12.77 4.43
CA ARG A 102 37.55 13.27 3.10
C ARG A 102 36.95 14.64 2.78
N LEU A 103 35.69 14.88 3.14
CA LEU A 103 35.04 16.17 2.93
C LEU A 103 35.71 17.28 3.74
N ARG A 104 36.08 17.02 5.00
CA ARG A 104 36.85 17.97 5.82
C ARG A 104 38.22 18.26 5.23
N ASP A 105 38.91 17.25 4.69
CA ASP A 105 40.20 17.45 4.03
C ASP A 105 40.07 18.30 2.76
N LEU A 106 39.03 18.08 1.95
CA LEU A 106 38.74 18.90 0.76
C LEU A 106 38.36 20.33 1.14
N GLU A 107 37.60 20.52 2.21
CA GLU A 107 37.27 21.85 2.73
C GLU A 107 38.52 22.59 3.22
N GLN A 108 39.43 21.89 3.91
CA GLN A 108 40.72 22.44 4.31
C GLN A 108 41.56 22.83 3.10
N GLN A 109 41.60 21.99 2.06
CA GLN A 109 42.27 22.32 0.79
C GLN A 109 41.66 23.58 0.15
N ARG A 110 40.32 23.70 0.12
CA ARG A 110 39.64 24.90 -0.39
C ARG A 110 40.03 26.15 0.38
N ILE A 111 40.09 26.09 1.72
CA ILE A 111 40.52 27.22 2.56
C ILE A 111 41.96 27.62 2.25
N THR A 112 42.86 26.64 2.10
CA THR A 112 44.27 26.93 1.74
C THR A 112 44.40 27.55 0.35
N LEU A 113 43.65 27.07 -0.65
CA LEU A 113 43.60 27.67 -1.99
C LEU A 113 43.04 29.10 -1.96
N ALA A 114 42.02 29.37 -1.15
CA ALA A 114 41.49 30.72 -0.97
C ALA A 114 42.54 31.66 -0.34
N ALA A 115 43.31 31.17 0.64
CA ALA A 115 44.42 31.92 1.23
C ALA A 115 45.54 32.20 0.19
N LEU A 116 45.89 31.21 -0.64
CA LEU A 116 46.85 31.37 -1.73
C LEU A 116 46.37 32.40 -2.77
N ARG A 117 45.09 32.39 -3.14
CA ARG A 117 44.50 33.40 -4.04
C ARG A 117 44.58 34.81 -3.47
N ARG A 118 44.31 34.99 -2.17
CA ARG A 118 44.50 36.29 -1.50
C ARG A 118 45.96 36.74 -1.56
N LYS A 119 46.90 35.85 -1.27
CA LYS A 119 48.35 36.13 -1.38
C LYS A 119 48.75 36.51 -2.80
N LEU A 120 48.21 35.83 -3.81
CA LEU A 120 48.44 36.17 -5.21
C LEU A 120 47.89 37.56 -5.55
N GLY A 121 46.71 37.92 -5.04
CA GLY A 121 46.13 39.25 -5.18
C GLY A 121 46.93 40.35 -4.47
N GLU A 122 47.51 40.07 -3.30
CA GLU A 122 48.46 40.98 -2.62
C GLU A 122 49.73 41.19 -3.46
N VAL A 123 50.27 40.13 -4.07
CA VAL A 123 51.45 40.23 -4.97
C VAL A 123 51.10 41.01 -6.23
N GLU A 124 49.95 40.73 -6.85
CA GLU A 124 49.50 41.45 -8.04
C GLU A 124 49.28 42.94 -7.77
N THR A 125 48.68 43.30 -6.64
CA THR A 125 48.49 44.70 -6.26
C THR A 125 49.82 45.41 -5.98
N SER A 126 50.80 44.72 -5.39
CA SER A 126 52.18 45.21 -5.25
C SER A 126 52.85 45.46 -6.60
N VAL A 127 52.75 44.51 -7.53
CA VAL A 127 53.27 44.65 -8.91
C VAL A 127 52.56 45.78 -9.65
N ARG A 128 51.25 45.92 -9.49
CA ARG A 128 50.47 47.00 -10.10
C ARG A 128 50.86 48.38 -9.57
N ALA A 129 51.20 48.49 -8.29
CA ALA A 129 51.74 49.73 -7.71
C ALA A 129 53.12 50.10 -8.30
N VAL A 130 53.99 49.11 -8.53
CA VAL A 130 55.28 49.29 -9.24
C VAL A 130 55.06 49.68 -10.70
N THR A 131 54.10 49.03 -11.37
CA THR A 131 53.79 49.28 -12.79
C THR A 131 53.16 50.66 -13.00
N ARG A 132 52.41 51.18 -12.03
CA ARG A 132 51.84 52.54 -12.05
C ARG A 132 52.92 53.64 -12.02
N SER A 133 54.15 53.31 -11.58
CA SER A 133 55.31 54.21 -11.70
C SER A 133 55.86 54.31 -13.15
N HIS A 134 55.45 53.43 -14.06
CA HIS A 134 56.01 53.29 -15.42
C HIS A 134 54.95 53.53 -16.51
N GLY A 135 54.02 54.47 -16.27
CA GLY A 135 52.81 54.64 -17.05
C GLY A 135 52.96 55.38 -18.38
N GLU A 136 53.32 54.68 -19.45
CA GLU A 136 52.99 55.09 -20.84
C GLU A 136 52.43 53.94 -21.72
N SER A 137 52.35 52.70 -21.22
CA SER A 137 51.78 51.55 -21.95
C SER A 137 50.34 51.17 -21.50
N ALA A 138 49.68 52.01 -20.70
CA ALA A 138 48.57 51.59 -19.84
C ALA A 138 47.16 51.59 -20.47
N ALA A 139 46.93 52.31 -21.57
CA ALA A 139 45.56 52.52 -22.08
C ALA A 139 44.89 51.22 -22.58
N GLY A 140 45.55 50.43 -23.44
CA GLY A 140 44.97 49.19 -23.98
C GLY A 140 44.84 48.04 -22.97
N LYS A 141 45.54 48.10 -21.83
CA LYS A 141 45.43 47.11 -20.75
C LYS A 141 44.30 47.43 -19.77
N VAL A 142 43.84 48.68 -19.71
CA VAL A 142 42.73 49.11 -18.86
C VAL A 142 41.40 48.64 -19.45
N ASP A 143 41.20 48.76 -20.76
CA ASP A 143 39.99 48.24 -21.42
C ASP A 143 39.86 46.72 -21.26
N ALA A 144 40.94 45.95 -21.48
CA ALA A 144 40.94 44.50 -21.23
C ALA A 144 40.73 44.11 -19.76
N ALA A 145 41.04 45.01 -18.81
CA ALA A 145 40.79 44.79 -17.39
C ALA A 145 39.34 45.13 -16.99
N LEU A 146 38.72 46.10 -17.66
CA LEU A 146 37.31 46.44 -17.50
C LEU A 146 36.43 45.30 -18.04
N ASP A 147 36.76 44.74 -19.21
CA ASP A 147 36.04 43.58 -19.75
C ASP A 147 36.10 42.37 -18.79
N ARG A 148 37.28 42.08 -18.23
CA ARG A 148 37.43 41.01 -17.22
C ARG A 148 36.66 41.28 -15.92
N LEU A 149 36.48 42.55 -15.54
CA LEU A 149 35.67 42.93 -14.38
C LEU A 149 34.18 42.67 -14.64
N THR A 150 33.68 42.96 -15.84
CA THR A 150 32.30 42.64 -16.21
C THR A 150 32.03 41.13 -16.26
N GLU A 151 33.02 40.34 -16.70
CA GLU A 151 32.94 38.88 -16.69
C GLU A 151 32.96 38.30 -15.26
N LEU A 152 33.74 38.90 -14.36
CA LEU A 152 33.74 38.58 -12.93
C LEU A 152 32.44 38.98 -12.22
N GLU A 153 31.85 40.12 -12.56
CA GLU A 153 30.53 40.52 -12.05
C GLU A 153 29.44 39.55 -12.49
N ARG A 154 29.50 39.08 -13.74
CA ARG A 154 28.59 38.05 -14.26
C ARG A 154 28.76 36.72 -13.51
N GLY A 155 29.99 36.27 -13.31
CA GLY A 155 30.26 35.06 -12.50
C GLY A 155 29.82 35.21 -11.04
N GLY A 156 29.91 36.42 -10.47
CA GLY A 156 29.38 36.72 -9.13
C GLY A 156 27.86 36.61 -9.04
N ALA A 157 27.13 37.05 -10.06
CA ALA A 157 25.68 36.88 -10.15
C ALA A 157 25.29 35.41 -10.28
N GLU A 158 25.99 34.64 -11.11
CA GLU A 158 25.78 33.20 -11.27
C GLU A 158 26.04 32.43 -9.96
N ILE A 159 27.06 32.82 -9.19
CA ILE A 159 27.34 32.24 -7.87
C ILE A 159 26.23 32.54 -6.86
N LEU A 160 25.68 33.76 -6.86
CA LEU A 160 24.56 34.12 -5.97
C LEU A 160 23.29 33.36 -6.32
N GLU A 161 23.04 33.10 -7.60
CA GLU A 161 21.91 32.30 -8.07
C GLU A 161 22.07 30.82 -7.68
N LEU A 162 23.28 30.28 -7.81
CA LEU A 162 23.64 28.96 -7.29
C LEU A 162 23.45 28.86 -5.78
N GLN A 163 23.87 29.86 -5.00
CA GLN A 163 23.65 29.90 -3.56
C GLN A 163 22.16 29.93 -3.21
N ARG A 164 21.35 30.71 -3.93
CA ARG A 164 19.90 30.80 -3.71
C ARG A 164 19.20 29.47 -4.03
N THR A 165 19.67 28.78 -5.07
CA THR A 165 19.19 27.45 -5.46
C THR A 165 19.56 26.42 -4.39
N LEU A 166 20.80 26.44 -3.90
CA LEU A 166 21.27 25.57 -2.81
C LEU A 166 20.46 25.77 -1.52
N THR A 167 20.15 27.02 -1.16
CA THR A 167 19.31 27.31 0.01
C THR A 167 17.91 26.74 -0.15
N ARG A 168 17.27 26.89 -1.32
CA ARG A 168 15.96 26.27 -1.58
C ARG A 168 16.02 24.75 -1.48
N THR A 169 17.03 24.13 -2.10
CA THR A 169 17.16 22.66 -2.01
C THR A 169 17.43 22.18 -0.59
N LEU A 170 18.07 23.00 0.24
CA LEU A 170 18.25 22.67 1.66
C LEU A 170 16.95 22.83 2.44
N GLU A 171 16.17 23.88 2.20
CA GLU A 171 14.83 24.05 2.77
C GLU A 171 13.90 22.88 2.37
N ASP A 172 13.90 22.48 1.09
CA ASP A 172 13.12 21.33 0.60
C ASP A 172 13.55 20.02 1.29
N VAL A 173 14.86 19.82 1.50
CA VAL A 173 15.38 18.64 2.21
C VAL A 173 15.03 18.69 3.70
N GLU A 174 15.09 19.87 4.33
CA GLU A 174 14.68 20.05 5.72
C GLU A 174 13.18 19.77 5.91
N ASP A 175 12.32 20.18 4.98
CA ASP A 175 10.89 19.89 5.00
C ASP A 175 10.62 18.38 4.87
N VAL A 176 11.30 17.69 3.95
CA VAL A 176 11.20 16.23 3.79
C VAL A 176 11.71 15.50 5.05
N VAL A 177 12.80 15.97 5.65
CA VAL A 177 13.35 15.39 6.89
C VAL A 177 12.40 15.65 8.06
N ALA A 178 11.77 16.82 8.16
CA ALA A 178 10.79 17.12 9.19
C ALA A 178 9.53 16.23 9.06
N GLU A 179 9.05 16.02 7.84
CA GLU A 179 7.92 15.12 7.55
C GLU A 179 8.27 13.66 7.90
N LEU A 180 9.48 13.21 7.55
CA LEU A 180 9.98 11.88 7.92
C LEU A 180 10.17 11.72 9.43
N LEU A 181 10.66 12.75 10.13
CA LEU A 181 10.82 12.71 11.58
C LEU A 181 9.46 12.65 12.28
N GLN A 182 8.51 13.48 11.87
CA GLN A 182 7.14 13.44 12.40
C GLN A 182 6.46 12.10 12.13
N PHE A 183 6.72 11.49 10.97
CA PHE A 183 6.27 10.14 10.64
C PHE A 183 6.89 9.08 11.55
N THR A 184 8.22 9.10 11.74
CA THR A 184 8.91 8.13 12.60
C THR A 184 8.53 8.27 14.08
N GLU A 185 8.28 9.50 14.54
CA GLU A 185 7.82 9.77 15.90
C GLU A 185 6.41 9.21 16.12
N GLY A 186 5.50 9.42 15.16
CA GLY A 186 4.17 8.81 15.17
C GLY A 186 4.22 7.29 15.15
N GLU A 187 5.04 6.69 14.28
CA GLU A 187 5.19 5.24 14.21
C GLU A 187 5.76 4.65 15.51
N LEU A 188 6.75 5.31 16.12
CA LEU A 188 7.31 4.91 17.41
C LEU A 188 6.28 5.01 18.53
N ASP A 189 5.53 6.10 18.63
CA ASP A 189 4.53 6.29 19.68
C ASP A 189 3.38 5.28 19.54
N ASP A 190 2.99 4.95 18.30
CA ASP A 190 2.02 3.90 18.00
C ASP A 190 2.57 2.50 18.29
N THR A 191 3.86 2.23 18.05
CA THR A 191 4.48 0.95 18.44
C THR A 191 4.54 0.78 19.95
N VAL A 192 4.87 1.84 20.68
CA VAL A 192 4.94 1.88 22.13
C VAL A 192 3.53 1.71 22.70
N THR A 193 2.54 2.39 22.13
CA THR A 193 1.13 2.26 22.52
C THR A 193 0.56 0.87 22.24
N ALA A 194 0.87 0.27 21.08
CA ALA A 194 0.46 -1.10 20.76
C ALA A 194 1.11 -2.14 21.68
N ALA A 195 2.39 -1.96 22.02
CA ALA A 195 3.10 -2.80 22.99
C ALA A 195 2.55 -2.66 24.41
N LEU A 196 2.16 -1.45 24.82
CA LEU A 196 1.60 -1.15 26.15
C LEU A 196 0.14 -1.61 26.29
N THR A 197 -0.65 -1.57 25.22
CA THR A 197 -2.09 -1.90 25.26
C THR A 197 -2.40 -3.34 24.85
N GLY A 198 -1.43 -4.08 24.29
CA GLY A 198 -1.61 -5.46 23.83
C GLY A 198 -2.61 -5.61 22.67
N ARG A 199 -3.02 -4.50 22.03
CA ARG A 199 -3.87 -4.50 20.85
C ARG A 199 -3.01 -4.71 19.60
N PRO A 200 -3.36 -5.66 18.71
CA PRO A 200 -2.68 -5.76 17.43
C PRO A 200 -2.87 -4.44 16.66
N ARG A 201 -1.80 -4.00 15.96
CA ARG A 201 -1.82 -2.83 15.07
C ARG A 201 -3.11 -2.83 14.24
N ALA A 202 -3.78 -1.68 14.16
CA ALA A 202 -4.75 -1.48 13.11
C ALA A 202 -3.99 -1.64 11.79
N HIS A 203 -4.27 -2.71 11.03
CA HIS A 203 -3.60 -3.05 9.76
C HIS A 203 -3.67 -1.94 8.69
N GLY A 204 -4.34 -0.82 8.98
CA GLY A 204 -4.42 0.33 8.09
C GLY A 204 -3.22 1.27 8.12
N ASP A 205 -2.40 1.33 9.20
CA ASP A 205 -1.42 2.42 9.42
C ASP A 205 -0.08 2.28 8.72
N ALA A 206 0.39 1.07 8.46
CA ALA A 206 1.62 0.87 7.71
C ALA A 206 1.40 1.04 6.20
N VAL A 207 2.42 1.55 5.50
CA VAL A 207 2.45 1.51 4.03
C VAL A 207 2.54 0.05 3.60
N THR A 208 1.53 -0.42 2.90
CA THR A 208 1.38 -1.82 2.46
C THR A 208 1.50 -1.95 0.95
N ALA A 209 1.29 -0.86 0.21
CA ALA A 209 1.41 -0.81 -1.23
C ALA A 209 1.87 0.58 -1.72
N THR A 210 2.48 0.61 -2.89
CA THR A 210 2.80 1.85 -3.61
C THR A 210 1.83 2.04 -4.77
N GLY A 211 1.59 3.29 -5.13
CA GLY A 211 0.81 3.66 -6.28
C GLY A 211 1.47 4.77 -7.07
N ARG A 212 1.17 4.86 -8.36
CA ARG A 212 1.75 5.85 -9.26
C ARG A 212 0.68 6.31 -10.24
N LEU A 213 0.69 7.59 -10.58
CA LEU A 213 -0.20 8.15 -11.57
C LEU A 213 0.55 9.17 -12.41
N TRP A 214 0.43 9.03 -13.72
CA TRP A 214 0.90 10.01 -14.66
C TRP A 214 0.05 9.98 -15.93
N THR A 215 -0.19 11.16 -16.47
CA THR A 215 -0.86 11.34 -17.75
C THR A 215 -0.06 12.33 -18.60
N ARG A 216 -0.12 12.16 -19.91
CA ARG A 216 0.42 13.15 -20.86
C ARG A 216 -0.51 14.36 -21.01
N ASP A 217 -1.80 14.20 -20.73
CA ASP A 217 -2.82 15.21 -20.99
C ASP A 217 -3.17 15.98 -19.72
N ASP A 218 -2.70 17.23 -19.61
CA ASP A 218 -2.93 18.10 -18.45
C ASP A 218 -4.43 18.35 -18.17
N GLN A 219 -5.27 18.35 -19.20
CA GLN A 219 -6.72 18.58 -19.05
C GLN A 219 -7.42 17.45 -18.29
N LEU A 220 -6.88 16.23 -18.35
CA LEU A 220 -7.44 15.05 -17.70
C LEU A 220 -6.74 14.74 -16.38
N ASP A 221 -5.68 15.46 -16.01
CA ASP A 221 -4.87 15.16 -14.82
C ASP A 221 -5.69 15.25 -13.52
N ASP A 222 -6.51 16.29 -13.36
CA ASP A 222 -7.38 16.45 -12.19
C ASP A 222 -8.46 15.36 -12.12
N ILE A 223 -9.13 15.07 -13.25
CA ILE A 223 -10.19 14.07 -13.34
C ILE A 223 -9.62 12.68 -13.08
N LEU A 224 -8.48 12.37 -13.69
CA LEU A 224 -7.79 11.10 -13.53
C LEU A 224 -7.30 10.93 -12.10
N GLY A 225 -6.80 12.00 -11.47
CA GLY A 225 -6.49 12.04 -10.04
C GLY A 225 -7.69 11.67 -9.17
N GLU A 226 -8.85 12.30 -9.39
CA GLU A 226 -10.07 11.99 -8.64
C GLU A 226 -10.51 10.53 -8.83
N MET A 227 -10.53 10.04 -10.07
CA MET A 227 -10.93 8.66 -10.38
C MET A 227 -9.96 7.65 -9.78
N TYR A 228 -8.67 7.94 -9.81
CA TYR A 228 -7.65 7.12 -9.19
C TYR A 228 -7.87 7.02 -7.68
N GLU A 229 -8.02 8.16 -6.98
CA GLU A 229 -8.23 8.17 -5.54
C GLU A 229 -9.56 7.50 -5.15
N ARG A 230 -10.61 7.64 -5.96
CA ARG A 230 -11.88 6.93 -5.79
C ARG A 230 -11.67 5.40 -5.91
N CYS A 231 -10.92 4.94 -6.91
CA CYS A 231 -10.61 3.52 -7.10
C CYS A 231 -9.79 2.95 -5.92
N VAL A 232 -8.81 3.71 -5.42
CA VAL A 232 -8.02 3.34 -4.23
C VAL A 232 -8.93 3.15 -3.01
N ARG A 233 -9.81 4.12 -2.72
CA ARG A 233 -10.74 4.03 -1.58
C ARG A 233 -11.74 2.88 -1.74
N ALA A 234 -12.28 2.67 -2.94
CA ALA A 234 -13.19 1.57 -3.23
C ALA A 234 -12.53 0.19 -3.04
N SER A 235 -11.22 0.09 -3.31
CA SER A 235 -10.39 -1.09 -3.06
C SER A 235 -9.99 -1.26 -1.58
N ARG A 236 -10.60 -0.47 -0.66
CA ARG A 236 -10.30 -0.44 0.77
C ARG A 236 -8.86 -0.08 1.10
N LEU A 237 -8.23 0.71 0.24
CA LEU A 237 -6.92 1.30 0.47
C LEU A 237 -7.06 2.75 0.92
N ASN A 238 -6.15 3.17 1.79
CA ASN A 238 -6.07 4.54 2.30
C ASN A 238 -4.81 5.21 1.73
N ILE A 239 -4.96 6.42 1.21
CA ILE A 239 -3.82 7.23 0.78
C ILE A 239 -3.18 7.82 2.04
N ARG A 240 -1.93 7.46 2.31
CA ARG A 240 -1.19 7.92 3.49
C ARG A 240 -0.52 9.25 3.22
N PHE A 241 0.27 9.28 2.14
CA PHE A 241 0.87 10.49 1.63
C PHE A 241 1.07 10.37 0.13
N ARG A 242 1.24 11.52 -0.54
CA ARG A 242 1.49 11.63 -1.96
C ARG A 242 2.67 12.56 -2.19
N THR A 243 3.50 12.22 -3.16
CA THR A 243 4.68 12.98 -3.54
C THR A 243 4.62 13.26 -5.04
N ALA A 244 5.09 14.44 -5.45
CA ALA A 244 5.27 14.78 -6.86
C ALA A 244 6.73 14.45 -7.24
N GLU A 245 6.94 13.63 -8.27
CA GLU A 245 8.24 13.16 -8.70
C GLU A 245 8.65 13.89 -10.00
N GLY A 246 9.59 14.83 -9.92
CA GLY A 246 10.03 15.59 -11.09
C GLY A 246 11.45 16.11 -10.94
N SER A 247 12.34 15.69 -11.84
CA SER A 247 13.67 16.27 -12.01
C SER A 247 13.55 17.60 -12.74
N ASP A 248 14.20 18.63 -12.19
CA ASP A 248 14.23 20.02 -12.64
C ASP A 248 12.94 20.79 -12.41
N GLY A 249 13.13 22.03 -11.91
CA GLY A 249 12.10 22.90 -11.37
C GLY A 249 10.90 23.13 -12.29
N PRO A 250 9.84 23.78 -11.77
CA PRO A 250 8.55 23.85 -12.41
C PRO A 250 8.66 24.55 -13.76
N ALA A 251 8.87 23.79 -14.84
CA ALA A 251 8.52 24.24 -16.17
C ALA A 251 6.99 24.28 -16.17
N PRO A 252 6.38 25.49 -16.25
CA PRO A 252 4.93 25.60 -16.19
C PRO A 252 4.31 24.82 -17.35
N GLY A 253 3.50 23.81 -17.03
CA GLY A 253 2.84 22.94 -18.01
C GLY A 253 3.56 21.62 -18.34
N SER A 254 4.42 21.12 -17.45
CA SER A 254 4.85 19.71 -17.52
C SER A 254 3.93 18.84 -16.64
N PRO A 255 3.45 17.68 -17.14
CA PRO A 255 2.50 16.86 -16.41
C PRO A 255 3.15 16.30 -15.13
N GLU A 256 2.46 16.50 -14.01
CA GLU A 256 2.91 16.09 -12.68
C GLU A 256 2.93 14.56 -12.56
N ARG A 257 4.09 13.97 -12.22
CA ARG A 257 4.15 12.55 -11.88
C ARG A 257 3.83 12.41 -10.40
N ARG A 258 2.75 11.69 -10.08
CA ARG A 258 2.31 11.51 -8.69
C ARG A 258 2.64 10.12 -8.19
N ARG A 259 3.30 10.03 -7.05
CA ARG A 259 3.57 8.79 -6.34
C ARG A 259 2.78 8.76 -5.04
N TYR A 260 2.00 7.70 -4.87
CA TYR A 260 1.11 7.46 -3.73
C TYR A 260 1.68 6.37 -2.84
N PHE A 261 1.56 6.57 -1.54
CA PHE A 261 1.88 5.55 -0.55
C PHE A 261 0.58 5.11 0.12
N LEU A 262 0.26 3.83 -0.03
CA LEU A 262 -1.05 3.28 0.29
C LEU A 262 -0.95 2.39 1.52
N GLY A 263 -1.88 2.57 2.46
CA GLY A 263 -2.09 1.70 3.61
C GLY A 263 -3.37 0.88 3.47
N GLY A 264 -3.51 -0.19 4.27
CA GLY A 264 -4.67 -1.08 4.22
C GLY A 264 -4.31 -2.54 3.92
N HIS A 265 -4.81 -3.07 2.81
CA HIS A 265 -4.59 -4.46 2.43
C HIS A 265 -3.13 -4.75 2.07
N ALA A 266 -2.67 -5.96 2.40
CA ALA A 266 -1.38 -6.46 1.93
C ALA A 266 -1.38 -6.59 0.40
N SER A 267 -0.21 -6.39 -0.22
CA SER A 267 -0.04 -6.44 -1.67
C SER A 267 -0.47 -7.76 -2.30
N GLU A 268 -0.31 -8.89 -1.60
CA GLU A 268 -0.71 -10.22 -2.06
C GLU A 268 -2.24 -10.36 -2.15
N ASP A 269 -2.98 -9.85 -1.17
CA ASP A 269 -4.45 -9.87 -1.17
C ASP A 269 -5.00 -8.99 -2.31
N LEU A 270 -4.35 -7.85 -2.56
CA LEU A 270 -4.71 -6.94 -3.65
C LEU A 270 -4.55 -7.59 -5.03
N ALA A 271 -3.54 -8.44 -5.22
CA ALA A 271 -3.32 -9.11 -6.51
C ALA A 271 -4.50 -10.03 -6.86
N GLY A 272 -5.02 -10.77 -5.88
CA GLY A 272 -6.21 -11.60 -6.03
C GLY A 272 -7.47 -10.78 -6.34
N LEU A 273 -7.67 -9.67 -5.61
CA LEU A 273 -8.80 -8.76 -5.81
C LEU A 273 -8.78 -8.13 -7.22
N PHE A 274 -7.67 -7.54 -7.63
CA PHE A 274 -7.58 -6.91 -8.95
C PHE A 274 -7.67 -7.91 -10.10
N SER A 275 -7.14 -9.13 -9.93
CA SER A 275 -7.33 -10.20 -10.91
C SER A 275 -8.81 -10.54 -11.10
N ALA A 276 -9.58 -10.64 -10.00
CA ALA A 276 -11.01 -10.89 -10.06
C ALA A 276 -11.78 -9.74 -10.75
N LEU A 277 -11.43 -8.48 -10.44
CA LEU A 277 -12.04 -7.31 -11.04
C LEU A 277 -11.74 -7.20 -12.54
N LEU A 278 -10.52 -7.52 -12.98
CA LEU A 278 -10.15 -7.55 -14.40
C LEU A 278 -10.84 -8.68 -15.16
N ILE A 279 -11.00 -9.85 -14.55
CA ILE A 279 -11.78 -10.95 -15.13
C ILE A 279 -13.25 -10.53 -15.32
N SER A 280 -13.84 -9.88 -14.31
CA SER A 280 -15.22 -9.36 -14.40
C SER A 280 -15.35 -8.31 -15.50
N THR A 281 -14.38 -7.39 -15.60
CA THR A 281 -14.35 -6.34 -16.62
C THR A 281 -14.21 -6.92 -18.04
N GLY A 282 -13.37 -7.95 -18.22
CA GLY A 282 -13.23 -8.64 -19.51
C GLY A 282 -14.47 -9.45 -19.91
N ALA A 283 -15.30 -9.88 -18.95
CA ALA A 283 -16.54 -10.60 -19.21
C ALA A 283 -17.66 -9.72 -19.78
N ASP A 284 -17.56 -8.39 -19.64
CA ASP A 284 -18.52 -7.44 -20.21
C ASP A 284 -18.43 -7.28 -21.73
N LEU A 285 -17.38 -7.80 -22.38
CA LEU A 285 -17.27 -7.75 -23.83
C LEU A 285 -18.41 -8.57 -24.48
N PRO A 286 -19.19 -7.97 -25.40
CA PRO A 286 -20.17 -8.73 -26.17
C PRO A 286 -19.43 -9.81 -26.97
N HIS A 287 -19.92 -11.06 -26.89
CA HIS A 287 -19.47 -12.15 -27.75
C HIS A 287 -19.73 -11.78 -29.21
N ASN A 288 -18.72 -11.22 -29.87
CA ASN A 288 -18.78 -11.01 -31.30
C ASN A 288 -18.58 -12.38 -31.96
N GLY A 289 -19.67 -12.93 -32.49
CA GLY A 289 -19.72 -14.31 -32.95
C GLY A 289 -18.70 -14.60 -34.05
N SER A 290 -17.75 -15.50 -33.78
CA SER A 290 -17.38 -16.61 -34.66
C SER A 290 -16.24 -17.45 -34.05
N HIS A 291 -16.47 -18.77 -34.03
CA HIS A 291 -15.55 -19.88 -33.75
C HIS A 291 -15.10 -20.15 -32.30
N GLU A 292 -15.73 -21.19 -31.74
CA GLU A 292 -15.15 -22.25 -30.90
C GLU A 292 -13.85 -21.93 -30.18
N SER A 293 -13.95 -21.40 -28.95
CA SER A 293 -12.89 -21.59 -27.95
C SER A 293 -13.48 -21.53 -26.53
N LYS A 294 -13.71 -22.74 -26.00
CA LYS A 294 -13.73 -23.15 -24.58
C LYS A 294 -14.22 -22.12 -23.55
N ARG A 295 -15.48 -22.33 -23.11
CA ARG A 295 -16.03 -22.09 -21.76
C ARG A 295 -15.04 -21.45 -20.76
N GLY A 296 -15.03 -20.11 -20.72
CA GLY A 296 -14.70 -19.38 -19.50
C GLY A 296 -15.87 -19.52 -18.52
N LEU A 297 -15.58 -19.48 -17.21
CA LEU A 297 -16.56 -19.48 -16.12
C LEU A 297 -17.36 -18.16 -16.12
N ALA A 298 -18.10 -17.91 -17.20
CA ALA A 298 -19.16 -16.92 -17.19
C ALA A 298 -20.10 -17.28 -16.05
N ARG A 299 -20.32 -16.33 -15.15
CA ARG A 299 -21.38 -16.40 -14.14
C ARG A 299 -22.66 -16.75 -14.90
N VAL A 300 -23.13 -17.98 -14.74
CA VAL A 300 -24.47 -18.36 -15.17
C VAL A 300 -25.39 -17.61 -14.22
N GLU A 301 -25.70 -16.35 -14.53
CA GLU A 301 -26.80 -15.67 -13.88
C GLU A 301 -28.07 -16.38 -14.33
N PRO A 302 -28.85 -16.98 -13.40
CA PRO A 302 -30.16 -17.51 -13.75
C PRO A 302 -30.96 -16.34 -14.31
N GLY A 303 -31.44 -16.48 -15.55
CA GLY A 303 -32.14 -15.42 -16.29
C GLY A 303 -33.10 -14.67 -15.38
N VAL A 304 -32.76 -13.41 -15.09
CA VAL A 304 -33.55 -12.58 -14.19
C VAL A 304 -34.87 -12.24 -14.91
N PRO A 305 -36.04 -12.45 -14.30
CA PRO A 305 -37.32 -12.15 -14.94
C PRO A 305 -37.39 -10.67 -15.34
N SER A 306 -38.01 -10.38 -16.49
CA SER A 306 -38.18 -9.02 -17.01
C SER A 306 -38.81 -8.10 -15.96
N GLY A 307 -38.06 -7.10 -15.49
CA GLY A 307 -38.52 -6.11 -14.50
C GLY A 307 -37.68 -6.02 -13.23
N VAL A 308 -36.67 -6.88 -13.04
CA VAL A 308 -35.68 -6.72 -11.97
C VAL A 308 -34.48 -5.96 -12.53
N GLU A 309 -34.16 -4.80 -11.95
CA GLU A 309 -32.96 -4.06 -12.31
C GLU A 309 -31.72 -4.94 -12.12
N PRO A 310 -30.77 -4.95 -13.06
CA PRO A 310 -29.54 -5.71 -12.91
C PRO A 310 -28.85 -5.30 -11.61
N ALA A 311 -28.34 -6.28 -10.86
CA ALA A 311 -27.63 -6.03 -9.61
C ALA A 311 -26.52 -5.00 -9.88
N ARG A 312 -26.57 -3.86 -9.19
CA ARG A 312 -25.55 -2.82 -9.31
C ARG A 312 -24.17 -3.48 -9.07
N PRO A 313 -23.18 -3.26 -9.97
CA PRO A 313 -21.85 -3.82 -9.76
C PRO A 313 -21.31 -3.35 -8.40
N PRO A 314 -20.52 -4.18 -7.71
CA PRO A 314 -19.89 -3.79 -6.46
C PRO A 314 -19.04 -2.52 -6.68
N GLU A 315 -18.94 -1.69 -5.64
CA GLU A 315 -18.41 -0.33 -5.73
C GLU A 315 -16.97 -0.27 -6.24
N ASP A 316 -16.17 -1.29 -5.91
CA ASP A 316 -14.81 -1.53 -6.38
C ASP A 316 -14.73 -1.77 -7.89
N GLU A 317 -15.62 -2.60 -8.44
CA GLU A 317 -15.70 -2.85 -9.88
C GLU A 317 -16.12 -1.61 -10.66
N ALA A 318 -17.13 -0.87 -10.17
CA ALA A 318 -17.58 0.36 -10.80
C ALA A 318 -16.48 1.44 -10.79
N ALA A 319 -15.77 1.59 -9.67
CA ALA A 319 -14.68 2.55 -9.55
C ALA A 319 -13.49 2.19 -10.46
N LEU A 320 -13.11 0.92 -10.54
CA LEU A 320 -12.05 0.46 -11.43
C LEU A 320 -12.41 0.70 -12.90
N LYS A 321 -13.63 0.33 -13.33
CA LYS A 321 -14.09 0.57 -14.70
C LYS A 321 -14.12 2.05 -15.05
N SER A 322 -14.52 2.91 -14.11
CA SER A 322 -14.49 4.37 -14.30
C SER A 322 -13.05 4.86 -14.52
N LEU A 323 -12.11 4.42 -13.69
CA LEU A 323 -10.68 4.76 -13.85
C LEU A 323 -10.14 4.28 -15.20
N LEU A 324 -10.42 3.03 -15.60
CA LEU A 324 -9.94 2.48 -16.86
C LEU A 324 -10.53 3.19 -18.09
N ARG A 325 -11.79 3.65 -18.02
CA ARG A 325 -12.40 4.48 -19.08
C ARG A 325 -11.74 5.85 -19.16
N THR A 326 -11.53 6.53 -18.04
CA THR A 326 -10.82 7.81 -18.03
C THR A 326 -9.39 7.66 -18.55
N LEU A 327 -8.68 6.57 -18.17
CA LEU A 327 -7.37 6.25 -18.74
C LEU A 327 -7.43 6.05 -20.26
N SER A 328 -8.49 5.42 -20.78
CA SER A 328 -8.62 5.18 -22.22
C SER A 328 -8.78 6.45 -23.06
N GLU A 329 -9.35 7.51 -22.47
CA GLU A 329 -9.52 8.82 -23.09
C GLU A 329 -8.20 9.60 -23.19
N CYS A 330 -7.20 9.23 -22.38
CA CYS A 330 -5.87 9.83 -22.43
C CYS A 330 -5.07 9.38 -23.67
N SER A 331 -4.23 10.27 -24.19
CA SER A 331 -3.26 10.03 -25.27
C SER A 331 -2.03 9.24 -24.84
N GLY A 332 -1.81 9.15 -23.52
CA GLY A 332 -0.80 8.33 -22.87
C GLY A 332 -0.89 8.50 -21.36
N ALA A 333 -1.06 7.41 -20.63
CA ALA A 333 -1.18 7.45 -19.17
C ALA A 333 -0.71 6.15 -18.54
N VAL A 334 -0.26 6.24 -17.29
CA VAL A 334 0.10 5.10 -16.45
C VAL A 334 -0.55 5.28 -15.09
N ALA A 335 -1.24 4.25 -14.63
CA ALA A 335 -1.78 4.17 -13.28
C ALA A 335 -1.35 2.85 -12.63
N GLN A 336 -0.78 2.93 -11.44
CA GLN A 336 -0.43 1.78 -10.62
C GLN A 336 -1.14 1.89 -9.27
N ILE A 337 -1.83 0.83 -8.87
CA ILE A 337 -2.41 0.68 -7.53
C ILE A 337 -1.91 -0.65 -6.94
N GLY A 338 -0.85 -0.58 -6.14
CA GLY A 338 -0.16 -1.76 -5.62
C GLY A 338 0.30 -2.68 -6.76
N PRO A 339 -0.19 -3.93 -6.82
CA PRO A 339 0.18 -4.86 -7.88
C PRO A 339 -0.52 -4.58 -9.21
N LEU A 340 -1.64 -3.84 -9.24
CA LEU A 340 -2.30 -3.50 -10.49
C LEU A 340 -1.54 -2.39 -11.21
N MET A 341 -1.22 -2.61 -12.48
CA MET A 341 -0.69 -1.59 -13.39
C MET A 341 -1.57 -1.51 -14.64
N ALA A 342 -2.06 -0.31 -14.94
CA ALA A 342 -2.78 0.02 -16.15
C ALA A 342 -1.97 1.02 -16.98
N VAL A 343 -1.79 0.71 -18.26
CA VAL A 343 -0.99 1.51 -19.20
C VAL A 343 -1.82 1.78 -20.43
N ARG A 344 -1.92 3.07 -20.75
CA ARG A 344 -2.53 3.57 -21.98
C ARG A 344 -1.46 4.12 -22.90
N THR A 345 -1.38 3.61 -24.12
CA THR A 345 -0.66 4.27 -25.23
C THR A 345 -1.66 4.96 -26.17
N ARG A 346 -1.31 5.29 -27.42
CA ARG A 346 -2.32 5.82 -28.36
C ARG A 346 -3.28 4.75 -28.87
N ASP A 347 -2.79 3.51 -28.98
CA ASP A 347 -3.49 2.46 -29.73
C ASP A 347 -4.05 1.36 -28.82
N GLU A 348 -3.52 1.22 -27.59
CA GLU A 348 -3.87 0.13 -26.69
C GLU A 348 -4.07 0.59 -25.24
N LEU A 349 -4.91 -0.15 -24.52
CA LEU A 349 -5.08 -0.09 -23.07
C LEU A 349 -4.78 -1.48 -22.49
N LEU A 350 -3.65 -1.59 -21.79
CA LEU A 350 -3.20 -2.84 -21.18
C LEU A 350 -3.29 -2.74 -19.65
N CYS A 351 -3.74 -3.83 -19.03
CA CYS A 351 -3.70 -3.99 -17.58
C CYS A 351 -2.91 -5.23 -17.22
N ALA A 352 -2.13 -5.15 -16.15
CA ALA A 352 -1.42 -6.30 -15.61
C ALA A 352 -1.46 -6.30 -14.09
N VAL A 353 -1.42 -7.50 -13.51
CA VAL A 353 -1.25 -7.70 -12.07
C VAL A 353 0.16 -8.22 -11.84
N LEU A 354 1.01 -7.36 -11.31
CA LEU A 354 2.44 -7.59 -11.12
C LEU A 354 2.73 -8.27 -9.78
N THR A 355 3.72 -9.16 -9.77
CA THR A 355 4.33 -9.64 -8.52
C THR A 355 5.25 -8.57 -7.94
N ALA A 356 5.58 -8.65 -6.64
CA ALA A 356 6.51 -7.71 -6.01
C ALA A 356 7.86 -7.60 -6.75
N ALA A 357 8.42 -8.72 -7.21
CA ALA A 357 9.66 -8.73 -7.99
C ALA A 357 9.55 -7.96 -9.32
N GLN A 358 8.47 -8.16 -10.07
CA GLN A 358 8.21 -7.46 -11.33
C GLN A 358 8.02 -5.96 -11.10
N SER A 359 7.27 -5.57 -10.05
CA SER A 359 7.11 -4.15 -9.70
C SER A 359 8.45 -3.47 -9.37
N LEU A 360 9.37 -4.19 -8.71
CA LEU A 360 10.70 -3.67 -8.38
C LEU A 360 11.61 -3.56 -9.62
N GLU A 361 11.53 -4.51 -10.55
CA GLU A 361 12.26 -4.45 -11.82
C GLU A 361 11.83 -3.25 -12.67
N LEU A 362 10.52 -2.99 -12.79
CA LEU A 362 10.02 -1.83 -13.53
C LEU A 362 10.42 -0.50 -12.87
N GLU A 363 10.59 -0.49 -11.54
CA GLU A 363 10.99 0.70 -10.77
C GLU A 363 12.46 1.01 -11.00
N SER A 364 13.30 -0.02 -10.98
CA SER A 364 14.74 0.10 -11.19
C SER A 364 15.09 0.60 -12.59
N ASP A 365 14.27 0.29 -13.59
CA ASP A 365 14.48 0.69 -14.99
C ASP A 365 13.85 2.06 -15.35
N GLU A 366 13.21 2.77 -14.40
CA GLU A 366 12.44 4.01 -14.62
C GLU A 366 11.35 3.92 -15.70
N VAL A 367 10.95 2.69 -16.07
CA VAL A 367 10.01 2.43 -17.18
C VAL A 367 8.56 2.81 -16.83
N PHE A 368 8.26 3.03 -15.55
CA PHE A 368 6.91 3.40 -15.09
C PHE A 368 6.36 4.68 -15.71
N TRP A 369 7.21 5.65 -16.03
CA TRP A 369 6.76 6.95 -16.53
C TRP A 369 6.72 7.02 -18.06
N ASP A 370 7.11 5.96 -18.77
CA ASP A 370 7.00 5.86 -20.22
C ASP A 370 5.98 4.77 -20.61
N PRO A 371 4.75 5.15 -21.02
CA PRO A 371 3.74 4.19 -21.44
C PRO A 371 4.19 3.26 -22.56
N ALA A 372 5.05 3.73 -23.48
CA ALA A 372 5.52 2.90 -24.59
C ALA A 372 6.47 1.80 -24.09
N ALA A 373 7.47 2.18 -23.29
CA ALA A 373 8.38 1.21 -22.67
C ALA A 373 7.65 0.26 -21.71
N ALA A 374 6.72 0.77 -20.90
CA ALA A 374 5.92 -0.03 -19.98
C ALA A 374 5.10 -1.09 -20.74
N THR A 375 4.45 -0.71 -21.84
CA THR A 375 3.69 -1.65 -22.68
C THR A 375 4.56 -2.77 -23.23
N VAL A 376 5.77 -2.46 -23.74
CA VAL A 376 6.72 -3.47 -24.23
C VAL A 376 7.10 -4.46 -23.13
N ARG A 377 7.26 -3.98 -21.89
CA ARG A 377 7.54 -4.84 -20.73
C ARG A 377 6.34 -5.69 -20.34
N LEU A 378 5.15 -5.10 -20.26
CA LEU A 378 3.91 -5.83 -19.93
C LEU A 378 3.62 -6.97 -20.91
N ARG A 379 3.89 -6.79 -22.21
CA ARG A 379 3.72 -7.84 -23.21
C ARG A 379 4.67 -9.04 -23.07
N ARG A 380 5.74 -8.91 -22.29
CA ARG A 380 6.65 -10.03 -21.97
C ARG A 380 6.18 -10.86 -20.79
N LEU A 381 5.17 -10.38 -20.06
CA LEU A 381 4.60 -11.10 -18.93
C LEU A 381 3.84 -12.35 -19.40
N PRO A 382 3.68 -13.34 -18.52
CA PRO A 382 2.80 -14.47 -18.78
C PRO A 382 1.38 -14.02 -19.16
N SER A 383 0.75 -14.69 -20.12
CA SER A 383 -0.58 -14.32 -20.64
C SER A 383 -1.71 -14.34 -19.61
N HIS A 384 -1.51 -14.98 -18.46
CA HIS A 384 -2.49 -15.01 -17.36
C HIS A 384 -2.39 -13.79 -16.44
N GLN A 385 -1.37 -12.95 -16.61
CA GLN A 385 -1.14 -11.72 -15.82
C GLN A 385 -1.41 -10.46 -16.64
N LEU A 386 -1.75 -10.59 -17.93
CA LEU A 386 -1.95 -9.50 -18.86
C LEU A 386 -3.37 -9.53 -19.42
N TRP A 387 -4.04 -8.38 -19.39
CA TRP A 387 -5.36 -8.14 -19.95
C TRP A 387 -5.26 -7.04 -20.99
N ASP A 388 -5.63 -7.36 -22.23
CA ASP A 388 -5.84 -6.37 -23.28
C ASP A 388 -7.29 -5.89 -23.22
N LEU A 389 -7.48 -4.65 -22.75
CA LEU A 389 -8.78 -4.02 -22.59
C LEU A 389 -9.06 -2.99 -23.69
N THR A 390 -8.26 -2.98 -24.76
CA THR A 390 -8.41 -2.02 -25.87
C THR A 390 -9.80 -2.11 -26.51
N ALA A 391 -10.27 -3.33 -26.80
CA ALA A 391 -11.59 -3.54 -27.38
C ALA A 391 -12.73 -3.18 -26.40
N TRP A 392 -12.55 -3.47 -25.11
CA TRP A 392 -13.51 -3.11 -24.06
C TRP A 392 -13.65 -1.60 -23.90
N ALA A 393 -12.53 -0.87 -23.93
CA ALA A 393 -12.54 0.59 -23.80
C ALA A 393 -13.18 1.30 -25.01
N SER A 394 -13.14 0.66 -26.19
CA SER A 394 -13.74 1.19 -27.42
C SER A 394 -15.23 0.86 -27.61
N ALA A 395 -15.78 0.00 -26.76
CA ALA A 395 -17.17 -0.45 -26.81
C ALA A 395 -18.07 0.43 -25.94
#